data_AF-A0A7J7NVW4-F1
#
_entry.id   AF-A0A7J7NVW4-F1
#
_cell.length_a   1.000
_cell.length_b   1.000
_cell.length_c   1.000
_cell.angle_alpha   90.00
_cell.angle_beta   90.00
_cell.angle_gamma   90.00
#
_symmetry.space_group_name_H-M   'P 1'
#
loop_
_entity.id
_entity.type
_entity.pdbx_description
1 polymer ?
#
loop_
_entity_poly.entity_id
_entity_poly.type
_entity_poly.pdbx_seq_one_letter_code
_entity_poly.pdbx_strand_id
1 'polypeptide(L)'
;MASVTTEFDLRTSSQSGFGLGTGLGEYTFADAGNLEHCIKYLNQTLVTFGFPASLDLFANDPVRVGGCIAVQMFRLRGRAIVYTRWCNKDREILSSESLRMSSDRDFDDQEAKAAAAFKAQIEKLQQERDEFQRMVIGNQEKLNQVLMEKKKESKSGMEIVNLLQKEGRPRGTWNGKKADSDFYKMIVDAYEVKKQELMAENEQLRALLRSMQMDMRDFLNAPNGLAKQTTAVNERPDADPPQSPLGGKKDVFDLPLHMARDQIEESLRTKMTSIKERMVQLQDAQKEAEVTSEASERELELEAQLVEARSIIQEQASIMSKQLAKSKRPR
;
A
#
# COMPACT_ATOMS: atom_id res chain seq x y z
N MET A 1 -54.29 46.48 54.31
CA MET A 1 -53.65 45.20 53.93
C MET A 1 -52.35 45.08 54.70
N ALA A 2 -52.22 44.06 55.53
CA ALA A 2 -51.10 43.87 56.45
C ALA A 2 -50.42 42.51 56.22
N SER A 3 -49.11 42.59 55.92
CA SER A 3 -47.95 41.89 56.50
C SER A 3 -48.09 40.48 57.13
N VAL A 4 -47.15 39.57 56.79
CA VAL A 4 -46.09 38.98 57.65
C VAL A 4 -45.64 37.59 57.12
N THR A 5 -44.35 37.35 57.35
CA THR A 5 -43.34 36.38 56.93
C THR A 5 -43.37 34.95 57.53
N THR A 6 -42.76 34.04 56.76
CA THR A 6 -41.96 32.82 57.04
C THR A 6 -41.74 32.29 58.47
N GLU A 7 -41.84 30.97 58.64
CA GLU A 7 -40.75 30.02 58.98
C GLU A 7 -41.34 28.62 59.27
N PHE A 8 -40.67 27.53 58.86
CA PHE A 8 -41.09 26.16 59.18
C PHE A 8 -39.89 25.34 59.67
N ASP A 9 -39.93 25.02 60.95
CA ASP A 9 -39.10 24.08 61.69
C ASP A 9 -39.49 22.61 61.39
N LEU A 10 -38.58 21.66 61.63
CA LEU A 10 -38.74 20.57 62.62
C LEU A 10 -37.75 19.39 62.42
N ARG A 11 -36.93 19.20 63.47
CA ARG A 11 -36.62 17.94 64.19
C ARG A 11 -36.03 16.71 63.48
N THR A 12 -34.77 16.50 63.84
CA THR A 12 -34.11 15.28 64.38
C THR A 12 -34.95 14.05 64.77
N SER A 13 -34.46 12.84 64.40
CA SER A 13 -34.23 11.58 65.19
C SER A 13 -34.22 10.38 64.23
N SER A 14 -33.45 9.29 64.33
CA SER A 14 -32.24 8.86 65.03
C SER A 14 -31.91 7.43 64.54
N GLN A 15 -30.60 7.08 64.50
CA GLN A 15 -29.98 5.75 64.74
C GLN A 15 -30.38 4.54 63.86
N SER A 16 -29.57 3.52 63.56
CA SER A 16 -28.25 2.95 63.96
C SER A 16 -27.97 1.79 62.96
N GLY A 17 -26.79 1.25 62.68
CA GLY A 17 -25.45 1.38 63.25
C GLY A 17 -24.44 0.44 62.57
N PHE A 18 -23.17 0.66 62.95
CA PHE A 18 -21.99 -0.23 62.98
C PHE A 18 -21.45 -0.92 61.72
N GLY A 19 -20.25 -0.49 61.30
CA GLY A 19 -19.26 -1.34 60.65
C GLY A 19 -18.07 -0.58 60.06
N LEU A 20 -16.90 -0.63 60.72
CA LEU A 20 -15.56 -0.42 60.14
C LEU A 20 -15.31 0.90 59.38
N GLY A 21 -15.00 1.99 60.09
CA GLY A 21 -14.65 3.26 59.42
C GLY A 21 -14.62 4.45 60.37
N THR A 22 -13.83 4.36 61.43
CA THR A 22 -13.86 5.35 62.52
C THR A 22 -12.90 6.50 62.26
N GLY A 23 -13.47 7.71 62.11
CA GLY A 23 -12.76 8.95 62.41
C GLY A 23 -13.07 10.18 61.57
N LEU A 24 -14.12 10.21 60.73
CA LEU A 24 -14.57 11.45 60.10
C LEU A 24 -15.59 12.13 61.00
N GLY A 25 -15.06 12.91 61.95
CA GLY A 25 -15.83 13.95 62.63
C GLY A 25 -16.41 14.91 61.60
N GLU A 26 -17.57 15.47 61.92
CA GLU A 26 -18.28 16.50 61.16
C GLU A 26 -17.32 17.39 60.37
N TYR A 27 -17.38 17.32 59.03
CA TYR A 27 -16.62 18.22 58.15
C TYR A 27 -17.21 19.63 58.27
N THR A 28 -16.94 20.29 59.38
CA THR A 28 -17.06 21.73 59.52
C THR A 28 -15.94 22.34 58.68
N PHE A 29 -16.31 23.12 57.67
CA PHE A 29 -15.36 23.86 56.84
C PHE A 29 -14.56 24.83 57.74
N ALA A 30 -13.30 25.10 57.39
CA ALA A 30 -12.41 25.89 58.23
C ALA A 30 -13.01 27.27 58.54
N ASP A 31 -13.22 27.57 59.81
CA ASP A 31 -13.74 28.85 60.31
C ASP A 31 -12.83 29.42 61.43
N ALA A 32 -13.10 30.65 61.86
CA ALA A 32 -12.27 31.33 62.85
C ALA A 32 -12.31 30.64 64.23
N GLY A 33 -13.32 29.83 64.52
CA GLY A 33 -13.49 29.11 65.79
C GLY A 33 -12.83 27.73 65.80
N ASN A 34 -12.64 27.09 64.64
CA ASN A 34 -12.09 25.74 64.52
C ASN A 34 -10.64 25.68 64.00
N LEU A 35 -10.01 26.83 63.74
CA LEU A 35 -8.70 26.95 63.13
C LEU A 35 -7.60 26.15 63.86
N GLU A 36 -7.60 26.15 65.19
CA GLU A 36 -6.61 25.41 65.98
C GLU A 36 -6.73 23.88 65.81
N HIS A 37 -7.95 23.38 65.60
CA HIS A 37 -8.21 21.97 65.34
C HIS A 37 -7.77 21.58 63.92
N CYS A 38 -8.06 22.42 62.92
CA CYS A 38 -7.60 22.22 61.55
C CYS A 38 -6.07 22.18 61.45
N ILE A 39 -5.38 23.05 62.19
CA ILE A 39 -3.91 23.08 62.23
C ILE A 39 -3.34 21.80 62.86
N LYS A 40 -3.92 21.32 63.97
CA LYS A 40 -3.52 20.07 64.61
C LYS A 40 -3.75 18.86 63.70
N TYR A 41 -4.91 18.81 63.03
CA TYR A 41 -5.23 17.76 62.07
C TYR A 41 -4.23 17.73 60.91
N LEU A 42 -3.95 18.89 60.29
CA LEU A 42 -2.98 19.00 59.20
C LEU A 42 -1.58 18.56 59.63
N ASN A 43 -1.11 18.99 60.81
CA ASN A 43 0.17 18.58 61.36
C ASN A 43 0.24 17.06 61.60
N GLN A 44 -0.83 16.45 62.12
CA GLN A 44 -0.92 15.01 62.32
C GLN A 44 -0.85 14.26 60.97
N THR A 45 -1.59 14.71 59.96
CA THR A 45 -1.57 14.12 58.62
C THR A 45 -0.18 14.22 57.98
N LEU A 46 0.49 15.37 58.11
CA LEU A 46 1.85 15.56 57.62
C LEU A 46 2.83 14.60 58.30
N VAL A 47 2.71 14.35 59.61
CA VAL A 47 3.55 13.36 60.30
C VAL A 47 3.29 11.95 59.80
N THR A 48 2.03 11.58 59.56
CA THR A 48 1.68 10.26 59.00
C THR A 48 2.32 10.01 57.63
N PHE A 49 2.49 11.06 56.81
CA PHE A 49 3.21 10.97 55.53
C PHE A 49 4.73 11.15 55.66
N GLY A 50 5.27 11.11 56.88
CA GLY A 50 6.71 11.14 57.16
C GLY A 50 7.35 12.53 57.17
N PHE A 51 6.55 13.59 57.34
CA PHE A 51 7.04 14.96 57.45
C PHE A 51 7.16 15.39 58.93
N PRO A 52 8.21 16.13 59.35
CA PRO A 52 8.28 16.69 60.70
C PRO A 52 7.10 17.65 60.95
N ALA A 53 6.30 17.39 61.98
CA ALA A 53 5.27 18.32 62.47
C ALA A 53 5.96 19.53 63.09
N SER A 54 6.01 20.64 62.36
CA SER A 54 6.60 21.88 62.87
C SER A 54 5.95 23.14 62.32
N LEU A 55 4.73 23.07 61.79
CA LEU A 55 3.95 24.28 61.57
C LEU A 55 3.41 24.76 62.92
N ASP A 56 4.27 25.42 63.69
CA ASP A 56 3.83 26.29 64.79
C ASP A 56 3.38 27.64 64.18
N LEU A 57 2.15 27.66 63.67
CA LEU A 57 1.52 28.86 63.07
C LEU A 57 1.25 29.96 64.10
N PHE A 58 1.43 29.69 65.40
CA PHE A 58 1.29 30.64 66.50
C PHE A 58 2.64 31.16 67.02
N ALA A 59 3.77 30.77 66.41
CA ALA A 59 5.04 31.35 66.75
C ALA A 59 5.03 32.86 66.44
N ASN A 60 5.23 33.70 67.46
CA ASN A 60 5.26 35.17 67.37
C ASN A 60 6.41 35.73 66.49
N ASP A 61 7.22 34.87 65.88
CA ASP A 61 8.30 35.24 64.98
C ASP A 61 7.94 34.88 63.52
N PRO A 62 7.47 35.85 62.72
CA PRO A 62 6.99 35.62 61.35
C PRO A 62 8.08 35.08 60.40
N VAL A 63 9.36 35.26 60.74
CA VAL A 63 10.50 34.79 59.93
C VAL A 63 10.69 33.28 60.06
N ARG A 64 10.44 32.71 61.25
CA ARG A 64 10.59 31.27 61.50
C ARG A 64 9.44 30.47 60.90
N VAL A 65 8.22 30.99 60.95
CA VAL A 65 7.03 30.37 60.35
C VAL A 65 7.15 30.34 58.82
N GLY A 66 7.51 31.47 58.19
CA GLY A 66 7.72 31.56 56.74
C GLY A 66 8.87 30.69 56.25
N GLY A 67 9.99 30.64 56.98
CA GLY A 67 11.16 29.83 56.63
C GLY A 67 10.89 28.32 56.66
N CYS A 68 10.21 27.83 57.70
CA CYS A 68 9.85 26.41 57.81
C CYS A 68 8.88 25.98 56.70
N ILE A 69 7.86 26.79 56.40
CA ILE A 69 6.90 26.51 55.32
C ILE A 69 7.59 26.52 53.97
N ALA A 70 8.42 27.52 53.68
CA ALA A 70 9.13 27.64 52.41
C ALA A 70 10.09 26.46 52.17
N VAL A 71 10.89 26.09 53.17
CA VAL A 71 11.84 24.96 53.08
C VAL A 71 11.10 23.64 52.86
N GLN A 72 9.95 23.45 53.52
CA GLN A 72 9.18 22.22 53.39
C GLN A 72 8.42 22.12 52.07
N MET A 73 7.87 23.24 51.59
CA MET A 73 7.31 23.34 50.24
C MET A 73 8.37 23.05 49.16
N PHE A 74 9.60 23.55 49.33
CA PHE A 74 10.69 23.26 48.39
C PHE A 74 11.06 21.77 48.36
N ARG A 75 11.13 21.12 49.53
CA ARG A 75 11.39 19.67 49.63
C ARG A 75 10.25 18.82 49.06
N LEU A 76 9.00 19.22 49.29
CA LEU A 76 7.81 18.60 48.73
C LEU A 76 7.79 18.72 47.20
N ARG A 77 8.06 19.92 46.67
CA ARG A 77 8.16 20.19 45.23
C ARG A 77 9.27 19.34 44.59
N GLY A 78 10.44 19.24 45.23
CA GLY A 78 11.55 18.42 44.76
C GLY A 78 11.19 16.94 44.62
N ARG A 79 10.53 16.36 45.65
CA ARG A 79 10.07 14.96 45.58
C ARG A 79 8.98 14.75 44.54
N ALA A 80 8.05 15.69 44.39
CA ALA A 80 7.01 15.63 43.36
C ALA A 80 7.59 15.68 41.93
N ILE A 81 8.62 16.49 41.69
CA ILE A 81 9.33 16.54 40.41
C ILE A 81 10.04 15.21 40.11
N VAL A 82 10.71 14.63 41.11
CA VAL A 82 11.38 13.32 40.94
C VAL A 82 10.37 12.21 40.64
N TYR A 83 9.25 12.16 41.35
CA TYR A 83 8.18 11.19 41.08
C TYR A 83 7.58 11.37 39.69
N THR A 84 7.29 12.61 39.30
CA THR A 84 6.80 12.93 37.96
C THR A 84 7.80 12.51 36.89
N ARG A 85 9.09 12.74 37.11
CA ARG A 85 10.16 12.32 36.19
C ARG A 85 10.27 10.80 36.10
N TRP A 86 10.09 10.09 37.22
CA TRP A 86 10.08 8.62 37.26
C TRP A 86 8.88 8.06 36.49
N CYS A 87 7.66 8.54 36.75
CA CYS A 87 6.45 8.12 36.01
C CYS A 87 6.55 8.43 34.51
N ASN A 88 7.11 9.58 34.13
CA ASN A 88 7.34 9.89 32.72
C ASN A 88 8.33 8.91 32.09
N LYS A 89 9.41 8.56 32.80
CA LYS A 89 10.40 7.59 32.30
C LYS A 89 9.80 6.20 32.14
N ASP A 90 9.01 5.77 33.10
CA ASP A 90 8.31 4.47 33.06
C ASP A 90 7.32 4.40 31.90
N ARG A 91 6.57 5.48 31.67
CA ARG A 91 5.68 5.62 30.51
C ARG A 91 6.42 5.59 29.16
N GLU A 92 7.57 6.24 29.06
CA GLU A 92 8.43 6.17 27.86
C GLU A 92 8.92 4.75 27.58
N ILE A 93 9.32 4.02 28.62
CA ILE A 93 9.78 2.62 28.50
C ILE A 93 8.63 1.76 28.00
N LEU A 94 7.46 1.83 28.64
CA LEU A 94 6.28 1.04 28.25
C LEU A 94 5.84 1.36 26.82
N SER A 95 5.87 2.63 26.41
CA SER A 95 5.56 3.05 25.05
C SER A 95 6.57 2.52 24.04
N SER A 96 7.86 2.52 24.38
CA SER A 96 8.93 2.00 23.52
C SER A 96 8.84 0.50 23.36
N GLU A 97 8.51 -0.22 24.44
CA GLU A 97 8.31 -1.67 24.42
C GLU A 97 7.06 -2.06 23.63
N SER A 98 5.96 -1.32 23.77
CA SER A 98 4.77 -1.53 22.93
C SER A 98 5.04 -1.29 21.44
N LEU A 99 5.89 -0.31 21.10
CA LEU A 99 6.30 -0.05 19.72
C LEU A 99 7.17 -1.18 19.17
N ARG A 100 8.15 -1.67 19.95
CA ARG A 100 8.98 -2.83 19.58
C ARG A 100 8.13 -4.08 19.35
N MET A 101 7.25 -4.40 20.29
CA MET A 101 6.33 -5.54 20.16
C MET A 101 5.35 -5.42 18.99
N SER A 102 5.07 -4.20 18.51
CA SER A 102 4.26 -4.00 17.31
C SER A 102 5.10 -4.22 16.06
N SER A 103 6.32 -3.67 16.02
CA SER A 103 7.27 -3.87 14.91
C SER A 103 7.70 -5.32 14.72
N ASP A 104 7.90 -6.07 15.82
CA ASP A 104 8.25 -7.50 15.77
C ASP A 104 7.09 -8.31 15.18
N ARG A 105 5.83 -7.99 15.55
CA ARG A 105 4.63 -8.60 14.97
C ARG A 105 4.48 -8.29 13.48
N ASP A 106 4.75 -7.05 13.07
CA ASP A 106 4.70 -6.67 11.66
C ASP A 106 5.76 -7.41 10.83
N PHE A 107 6.95 -7.66 11.42
CA PHE A 107 8.00 -8.45 10.77
C PHE A 107 7.60 -9.92 10.62
N ASP A 108 7.08 -10.54 11.69
CA ASP A 108 6.60 -11.93 11.67
C ASP A 108 5.44 -12.12 10.67
N ASP A 109 4.50 -11.17 10.62
CA ASP A 109 3.38 -11.19 9.67
C ASP A 109 3.86 -11.07 8.21
N GLN A 110 4.88 -10.23 7.97
CA GLN A 110 5.47 -10.07 6.64
C GLN A 110 6.25 -11.34 6.22
N GLU A 111 6.97 -11.97 7.15
CA GLU A 111 7.67 -13.22 6.92
C GLU A 111 6.68 -14.36 6.63
N ALA A 112 5.61 -14.49 7.43
CA ALA A 112 4.55 -15.48 7.21
C ALA A 112 3.87 -15.30 5.85
N LYS A 113 3.61 -14.05 5.45
CA LYS A 113 3.03 -13.73 4.14
C LYS A 113 3.97 -14.08 2.98
N ALA A 114 5.26 -13.81 3.12
CA ALA A 114 6.27 -14.21 2.13
C ALA A 114 6.37 -15.74 2.03
N ALA A 115 6.40 -16.45 3.16
CA ALA A 115 6.43 -17.90 3.21
C ALA A 115 5.18 -18.53 2.56
N ALA A 116 3.99 -17.98 2.81
CA ALA A 116 2.75 -18.42 2.17
C ALA A 116 2.77 -18.22 0.64
N ALA A 117 3.28 -17.09 0.17
CA ALA A 117 3.41 -16.82 -1.27
C ALA A 117 4.36 -17.82 -1.95
N PHE A 118 5.52 -18.10 -1.35
CA PHE A 118 6.44 -19.11 -1.88
C PHE A 118 5.85 -20.51 -1.84
N LYS A 119 5.16 -20.88 -0.76
CA LYS A 119 4.48 -22.17 -0.66
C LYS A 119 3.43 -22.36 -1.75
N ALA A 120 2.62 -21.33 -2.02
CA ALA A 120 1.62 -21.37 -3.09
C ALA A 120 2.27 -21.55 -4.48
N GLN A 121 3.42 -20.90 -4.71
CA GLN A 121 4.15 -21.07 -5.97
C GLN A 121 4.74 -22.47 -6.12
N ILE A 122 5.25 -23.07 -5.04
CA ILE A 122 5.73 -24.46 -5.03
C ILE A 122 4.59 -25.42 -5.35
N GLU A 123 3.43 -25.25 -4.72
CA GLU A 123 2.26 -26.11 -4.94
C GLU A 123 1.76 -26.03 -6.39
N LYS A 124 1.77 -24.83 -6.99
CA LYS A 124 1.46 -24.66 -8.41
C LYS A 124 2.42 -25.42 -9.32
N LEU A 125 3.72 -25.32 -9.08
CA LEU A 125 4.74 -26.05 -9.85
C LEU A 125 4.59 -27.57 -9.67
N GLN A 126 4.23 -28.03 -8.47
CA GLN A 126 3.95 -29.45 -8.21
C GLN A 126 2.72 -29.94 -8.98
N GLN A 127 1.64 -29.14 -9.01
CA GLN A 127 0.45 -29.46 -9.79
C GLN A 127 0.75 -29.55 -11.29
N GLU A 128 1.48 -28.57 -11.85
CA GLU A 128 1.90 -28.60 -13.26
C GLU A 128 2.72 -29.86 -13.56
N ARG A 129 3.67 -30.21 -12.68
CA ARG A 129 4.47 -31.44 -12.80
C ARG A 129 3.60 -32.70 -12.80
N ASP A 130 2.61 -32.78 -11.91
CA ASP A 130 1.70 -33.93 -11.81
C ASP A 130 0.76 -34.04 -13.03
N GLU A 131 0.34 -32.90 -13.59
CA GLU A 131 -0.42 -32.85 -14.85
C GLU A 131 0.41 -33.30 -16.04
N PHE A 132 1.67 -32.85 -16.14
CA PHE A 132 2.60 -33.33 -17.15
C PHE A 132 2.86 -34.83 -17.03
N GLN A 133 3.05 -35.35 -15.81
CA GLN A 133 3.21 -36.78 -15.61
C GLN A 133 1.98 -37.58 -16.06
N ARG A 134 0.76 -37.13 -15.72
CA ARG A 134 -0.48 -37.75 -16.20
C ARG A 134 -0.59 -37.72 -17.73
N MET A 135 -0.22 -36.61 -18.37
CA MET A 135 -0.23 -36.49 -19.82
C MET A 135 0.76 -37.45 -20.49
N VAL A 136 1.97 -37.59 -19.95
CA VAL A 136 2.99 -38.51 -20.47
C VAL A 136 2.50 -39.95 -20.39
N ILE A 137 1.93 -40.36 -19.25
CA ILE A 137 1.36 -41.71 -19.09
C ILE A 137 0.23 -41.93 -20.10
N GLY A 138 -0.73 -41.00 -20.20
CA GLY A 138 -1.84 -41.12 -21.15
C GLY A 138 -1.40 -41.14 -22.62
N ASN A 139 -0.34 -40.40 -22.98
CA ASN A 139 0.22 -40.46 -24.32
C ASN A 139 0.96 -41.78 -24.59
N GLN A 140 1.64 -42.33 -23.59
CA GLN A 140 2.27 -43.65 -23.68
C GLN A 140 1.23 -44.76 -23.88
N GLU A 141 0.09 -44.68 -23.19
CA GLU A 141 -1.04 -45.60 -23.36
C GLU A 141 -1.65 -45.52 -24.76
N LYS A 142 -1.91 -44.30 -25.26
CA LYS A 142 -2.39 -44.09 -26.64
C LYS A 142 -1.42 -44.63 -27.69
N LEU A 143 -0.11 -44.43 -27.50
CA LEU A 143 0.90 -44.98 -28.40
C LEU A 143 0.86 -46.50 -28.42
N ASN A 144 0.76 -47.14 -27.24
CA ASN A 144 0.62 -48.58 -27.15
C ASN A 144 -0.66 -49.09 -27.82
N GLN A 145 -1.78 -48.37 -27.68
CA GLN A 145 -3.04 -48.69 -28.35
C GLN A 145 -2.88 -48.66 -29.89
N VAL A 146 -2.34 -47.56 -30.44
CA VAL A 146 -2.12 -47.43 -31.89
C VAL A 146 -1.19 -48.52 -32.41
N LEU A 147 -0.16 -48.89 -31.65
CA LEU A 147 0.76 -49.97 -32.02
C LEU A 147 0.05 -51.32 -32.08
N MET A 148 -0.86 -51.59 -31.15
CA MET A 148 -1.67 -52.81 -31.14
C MET A 148 -2.68 -52.85 -32.29
N GLU A 149 -3.33 -51.73 -32.59
CA GLU A 149 -4.24 -51.59 -33.73
C GLU A 149 -3.52 -51.84 -35.06
N LYS A 150 -2.34 -51.22 -35.28
CA LYS A 150 -1.50 -51.48 -36.46
C LYS A 150 -1.09 -52.94 -36.59
N LYS A 151 -0.75 -53.60 -35.47
CA LYS A 151 -0.40 -55.03 -35.47
C LYS A 151 -1.61 -55.91 -35.82
N LYS A 152 -2.81 -55.52 -35.40
CA LYS A 152 -4.06 -56.22 -35.73
C LYS A 152 -4.42 -56.05 -37.21
N GLU A 153 -4.35 -54.83 -37.74
CA GLU A 153 -4.57 -54.55 -39.16
C GLU A 153 -3.56 -55.27 -40.05
N SER A 154 -2.27 -55.27 -39.67
CA SER A 154 -1.24 -56.00 -40.40
C SER A 154 -1.50 -57.51 -40.44
N LYS A 155 -1.93 -58.12 -39.32
CA LYS A 155 -2.31 -59.54 -39.27
C LYS A 155 -3.53 -59.83 -40.15
N SER A 156 -4.55 -58.97 -40.10
CA SER A 156 -5.75 -59.11 -40.93
C SER A 156 -5.43 -58.96 -42.42
N GLY A 157 -4.61 -57.96 -42.80
CA GLY A 157 -4.14 -57.81 -44.17
C GLY A 157 -3.34 -59.02 -44.66
N MET A 158 -2.49 -59.60 -43.81
CA MET A 158 -1.73 -60.80 -44.13
C MET A 158 -2.63 -62.03 -44.30
N GLU A 159 -3.69 -62.17 -43.50
CA GLU A 159 -4.70 -63.22 -43.66
C GLU A 159 -5.48 -63.08 -44.97
N ILE A 160 -5.88 -61.87 -45.34
CA ILE A 160 -6.53 -61.57 -46.62
C ILE A 160 -5.59 -61.93 -47.79
N VAL A 161 -4.32 -61.54 -47.74
CA VAL A 161 -3.33 -61.90 -48.78
C VAL A 161 -3.15 -63.42 -48.89
N ASN A 162 -3.11 -64.14 -47.76
CA ASN A 162 -2.99 -65.60 -47.75
C ASN A 162 -4.23 -66.30 -48.32
N LEU A 163 -5.44 -65.83 -47.99
CA LEU A 163 -6.69 -66.33 -48.57
C LEU A 163 -6.72 -66.09 -50.08
N LEU A 164 -6.29 -64.91 -50.52
CA LEU A 164 -6.19 -64.54 -51.93
C LEU A 164 -5.11 -65.35 -52.68
N GLN A 165 -4.04 -65.81 -52.03
CA GLN A 165 -3.00 -66.65 -52.65
C GLN A 165 -3.40 -68.12 -52.78
N LYS A 166 -4.31 -68.62 -51.93
CA LYS A 166 -4.80 -70.02 -52.00
C LYS A 166 -5.81 -70.24 -53.15
N GLU A 167 -6.42 -69.18 -53.67
CA GLU A 167 -7.29 -69.25 -54.85
C GLU A 167 -6.46 -69.17 -56.15
N GLY A 168 -6.06 -70.34 -56.67
CA GLY A 168 -5.24 -70.50 -57.88
C GLY A 168 -5.93 -70.15 -59.21
N ARG A 169 -6.53 -68.97 -59.35
CA ARG A 169 -6.99 -68.43 -60.64
C ARG A 169 -6.12 -67.24 -61.07
N PRO A 170 -5.79 -67.10 -62.37
CA PRO A 170 -5.14 -65.90 -62.85
C PRO A 170 -6.14 -64.74 -62.78
N ARG A 171 -5.86 -63.78 -61.91
CA ARG A 171 -6.60 -62.51 -61.80
C ARG A 171 -6.31 -61.63 -63.01
N GLY A 172 -7.33 -60.89 -63.47
CA GLY A 172 -7.15 -59.78 -64.39
C GLY A 172 -6.18 -58.75 -63.82
N THR A 173 -5.27 -58.26 -64.66
CA THR A 173 -4.24 -57.28 -64.32
C THR A 173 -4.88 -55.93 -63.98
N TRP A 174 -5.15 -55.69 -62.69
CA TRP A 174 -5.37 -54.33 -62.19
C TRP A 174 -4.05 -53.56 -62.27
N ASN A 175 -3.89 -52.70 -63.26
CA ASN A 175 -2.64 -51.97 -63.47
C ASN A 175 -2.55 -50.76 -62.52
N GLY A 176 -2.18 -51.01 -61.25
CA GLY A 176 -1.96 -49.96 -60.24
C GLY A 176 -0.84 -48.96 -60.57
N LYS A 177 0.07 -49.31 -61.50
CA LYS A 177 1.22 -48.46 -61.85
C LYS A 177 0.84 -47.10 -62.46
N LYS A 178 -0.29 -47.02 -63.20
CA LYS A 178 -0.77 -45.74 -63.76
C LYS A 178 -1.46 -44.88 -62.70
N ALA A 179 -2.30 -45.47 -61.86
CA ALA A 179 -3.00 -44.76 -60.80
C ALA A 179 -2.03 -44.18 -59.76
N ASP A 180 -0.99 -44.93 -59.37
CA ASP A 180 0.05 -44.43 -58.47
C ASP A 180 0.85 -43.29 -59.12
N SER A 181 1.21 -43.43 -60.40
CA SER A 181 1.91 -42.38 -61.16
C SER A 181 1.09 -41.09 -61.25
N ASP A 182 -0.21 -41.18 -61.49
CA ASP A 182 -1.11 -40.02 -61.56
C ASP A 182 -1.30 -39.39 -60.17
N PHE A 183 -1.29 -40.19 -59.10
CA PHE A 183 -1.38 -39.72 -57.72
C PHE A 183 -0.12 -38.96 -57.30
N TYR A 184 1.08 -39.49 -57.58
CA TYR A 184 2.34 -38.77 -57.34
C TYR A 184 2.39 -37.47 -58.15
N LYS A 185 1.94 -37.49 -59.41
CA LYS A 185 1.86 -36.29 -60.24
C LYS A 185 0.93 -35.25 -59.65
N MET A 186 -0.27 -35.63 -59.20
CA MET A 186 -1.24 -34.72 -58.58
C MET A 186 -0.68 -34.07 -57.31
N ILE A 187 0.03 -34.85 -56.47
CA ILE A 187 0.68 -34.32 -55.27
C ILE A 187 1.74 -33.28 -55.67
N VAL A 188 2.63 -33.61 -56.61
CA VAL A 188 3.67 -32.70 -57.08
C VAL A 188 3.06 -31.42 -57.68
N ASP A 189 2.07 -31.55 -58.56
CA ASP A 189 1.36 -30.42 -59.17
C ASP A 189 0.73 -29.51 -58.07
N ALA A 190 0.12 -30.10 -57.03
CA ALA A 190 -0.45 -29.33 -55.92
C ALA A 190 0.62 -28.58 -55.10
N TYR A 191 1.77 -29.20 -54.85
CA TYR A 191 2.90 -28.54 -54.19
C TYR A 191 3.51 -27.43 -55.06
N GLU A 192 3.58 -27.62 -56.37
CA GLU A 192 4.07 -26.59 -57.30
C GLU A 192 3.14 -25.39 -57.34
N VAL A 193 1.83 -25.59 -57.41
CA VAL A 193 0.83 -24.52 -57.32
C VAL A 193 0.96 -23.78 -55.98
N LYS A 194 1.02 -24.50 -54.85
CA LYS A 194 1.15 -23.86 -53.54
C LYS A 194 2.45 -23.06 -53.41
N LYS A 195 3.55 -23.57 -53.98
CA LYS A 195 4.83 -22.86 -54.04
C LYS A 195 4.73 -21.59 -54.87
N GLN A 196 4.06 -21.61 -56.01
CA GLN A 196 3.82 -20.43 -56.85
C GLN A 196 2.97 -19.39 -56.13
N GLU A 197 1.89 -19.80 -55.45
CA GLU A 197 1.06 -18.90 -54.63
C GLU A 197 1.89 -18.24 -53.53
N LEU A 198 2.70 -19.00 -52.79
CA LEU A 198 3.57 -18.46 -51.74
C LEU A 198 4.60 -17.47 -52.31
N MET A 199 5.16 -17.75 -53.49
CA MET A 199 6.10 -16.82 -54.14
C MET A 199 5.39 -15.52 -54.55
N ALA A 200 4.17 -15.60 -55.08
CA ALA A 200 3.37 -14.44 -55.46
C ALA A 200 2.96 -13.60 -54.23
N GLU A 201 2.54 -14.24 -53.14
CA GLU A 201 2.23 -13.55 -51.88
C GLU A 201 3.47 -12.91 -51.28
N ASN A 202 4.62 -13.59 -51.31
CA ASN A 202 5.88 -13.01 -50.83
C ASN A 202 6.29 -11.78 -51.66
N GLU A 203 6.05 -11.81 -52.98
CA GLU A 203 6.25 -10.66 -53.85
C GLU A 203 5.32 -9.49 -53.50
N GLN A 204 4.04 -9.77 -53.25
CA GLN A 204 3.07 -8.76 -52.79
C GLN A 204 3.46 -8.16 -51.43
N LEU A 205 3.89 -8.99 -50.48
CA LEU A 205 4.36 -8.53 -49.17
C LEU A 205 5.60 -7.64 -49.29
N ARG A 206 6.55 -8.00 -50.17
CA ARG A 206 7.72 -7.16 -50.46
C ARG A 206 7.32 -5.85 -51.16
N ALA A 207 6.33 -5.88 -52.04
CA ALA A 207 5.80 -4.67 -52.68
C ALA A 207 5.13 -3.75 -51.64
N LEU A 208 4.28 -4.29 -50.77
CA LEU A 208 3.63 -3.55 -49.68
C LEU A 208 4.66 -2.96 -48.72
N LEU A 209 5.68 -3.73 -48.33
CA LEU A 209 6.76 -3.23 -47.45
C LEU A 209 7.50 -2.06 -48.11
N ARG A 210 7.80 -2.14 -49.41
CA ARG A 210 8.42 -1.03 -50.16
C ARG A 210 7.50 0.18 -50.24
N SER A 211 6.19 -0.02 -50.40
CA SER A 211 5.20 1.07 -50.36
C SER A 211 5.19 1.74 -49.00
N MET A 212 5.08 0.99 -47.91
CA MET A 212 5.09 1.55 -46.55
C MET A 212 6.39 2.26 -46.23
N GLN A 213 7.54 1.72 -46.66
CA GLN A 213 8.84 2.38 -46.51
C GLN A 213 8.91 3.68 -47.32
N MET A 214 8.27 3.75 -48.49
CA MET A 214 8.15 4.95 -49.30
C MET A 214 7.25 5.98 -48.62
N ASP A 215 6.08 5.58 -48.12
CA ASP A 215 5.16 6.45 -47.38
C ASP A 215 5.84 7.03 -46.13
N MET A 216 6.59 6.22 -45.38
CA MET A 216 7.37 6.68 -44.23
C MET A 216 8.50 7.63 -44.63
N ARG A 217 9.18 7.37 -45.75
CA ARG A 217 10.23 8.26 -46.28
C ARG A 217 9.64 9.59 -46.73
N ASP A 218 8.52 9.58 -47.44
CA ASP A 218 7.83 10.78 -47.91
C ASP A 218 7.31 11.60 -46.73
N PHE A 219 6.81 10.94 -45.68
CA PHE A 219 6.43 11.59 -44.42
C PHE A 219 7.63 12.27 -43.73
N LEU A 220 8.79 11.62 -43.69
CA LEU A 220 10.01 12.17 -43.06
C LEU A 220 10.71 13.24 -43.91
N ASN A 221 10.62 13.15 -45.24
CA ASN A 221 11.25 14.08 -46.18
C ASN A 221 10.37 15.28 -46.55
N ALA A 222 9.10 15.31 -46.12
CA ALA A 222 8.26 16.48 -46.26
C ALA A 222 8.86 17.66 -45.46
N PRO A 223 9.16 18.82 -46.10
CA PRO A 223 9.72 19.95 -45.38
C PRO A 223 8.61 20.55 -44.50
N ASN A 224 8.78 20.39 -43.19
CA ASN A 224 7.86 20.73 -42.08
C ASN A 224 6.74 19.72 -41.78
N GLY A 225 7.01 18.82 -40.85
CA GLY A 225 5.99 18.10 -40.09
C GLY A 225 5.19 19.05 -39.20
N LEU A 226 4.06 19.57 -39.71
CA LEU A 226 2.94 20.08 -38.92
C LEU A 226 1.69 20.21 -39.79
N ALA A 227 0.71 19.32 -39.60
CA ALA A 227 -0.68 19.60 -39.94
C ALA A 227 -1.53 19.41 -38.68
N LYS A 228 -1.67 20.50 -37.92
CA LYS A 228 -2.73 20.68 -36.92
C LYS A 228 -4.08 20.66 -37.65
N GLN A 229 -4.94 19.70 -37.33
CA GLN A 229 -6.35 19.75 -37.69
C GLN A 229 -7.13 20.34 -36.51
N THR A 230 -7.48 21.63 -36.60
CA THR A 230 -8.56 22.24 -35.80
C THR A 230 -9.37 23.20 -36.68
N THR A 231 -10.65 22.83 -36.89
CA THR A 231 -11.88 23.65 -36.97
C THR A 231 -12.01 24.76 -38.03
N ALA A 232 -12.99 24.62 -38.95
CA ALA A 232 -14.24 25.41 -38.96
C ALA A 232 -15.15 25.20 -40.21
N VAL A 233 -16.38 24.75 -39.96
CA VAL A 233 -17.69 25.31 -40.43
C VAL A 233 -18.21 25.08 -41.89
N ASN A 234 -19.34 24.34 -41.94
CA ASN A 234 -20.49 24.30 -42.90
C ASN A 234 -20.24 23.81 -44.36
N GLU A 235 -21.01 22.90 -44.97
CA GLU A 235 -22.47 22.67 -44.95
C GLU A 235 -22.87 21.15 -44.95
N ARG A 236 -24.07 20.85 -44.44
CA ARG A 236 -24.83 19.57 -44.40
C ARG A 236 -25.73 19.41 -45.66
N PRO A 237 -26.56 18.36 -45.86
CA PRO A 237 -26.50 16.93 -45.46
C PRO A 237 -26.87 15.95 -46.62
N ASP A 238 -26.57 14.64 -46.53
CA ASP A 238 -27.58 13.54 -46.49
C ASP A 238 -27.03 12.12 -46.75
N ALA A 239 -27.64 11.19 -46.00
CA ALA A 239 -27.69 9.72 -46.10
C ALA A 239 -26.53 8.84 -45.54
N ASP A 240 -26.81 8.21 -44.39
CA ASP A 240 -26.16 7.01 -43.83
C ASP A 240 -26.37 5.74 -44.72
N PRO A 241 -25.98 4.51 -44.28
CA PRO A 241 -24.77 3.77 -44.62
C PRO A 241 -25.07 2.51 -45.49
N PRO A 242 -24.06 1.73 -45.89
CA PRO A 242 -24.26 0.28 -45.87
C PRO A 242 -23.17 -0.43 -45.08
N GLN A 243 -23.67 -1.22 -44.14
CA GLN A 243 -22.99 -2.23 -43.36
C GLN A 243 -22.05 -3.10 -44.21
N SER A 244 -20.92 -3.43 -43.58
CA SER A 244 -20.01 -4.51 -43.95
C SER A 244 -20.77 -5.82 -44.20
N PRO A 245 -20.76 -6.38 -45.42
CA PRO A 245 -21.17 -7.75 -45.65
C PRO A 245 -19.95 -8.65 -45.48
N LEU A 246 -20.13 -9.75 -44.74
CA LEU A 246 -19.14 -10.76 -44.36
C LEU A 246 -18.53 -10.58 -42.97
N GLY A 247 -19.43 -10.47 -41.99
CA GLY A 247 -19.26 -11.29 -40.79
C GLY A 247 -19.23 -12.78 -41.13
N GLY A 248 -18.49 -13.56 -40.34
CA GLY A 248 -18.70 -15.00 -40.23
C GLY A 248 -17.82 -15.87 -41.11
N LYS A 249 -16.49 -15.77 -40.99
CA LYS A 249 -15.63 -16.96 -41.07
C LYS A 249 -14.72 -16.97 -39.86
N LYS A 250 -15.28 -17.43 -38.74
CA LYS A 250 -14.50 -17.96 -37.63
C LYS A 250 -13.77 -19.16 -38.21
N ASP A 251 -12.48 -18.98 -38.52
CA ASP A 251 -11.62 -20.06 -38.98
C ASP A 251 -11.71 -21.18 -37.94
N VAL A 252 -11.96 -22.40 -38.41
CA VAL A 252 -12.16 -23.59 -37.57
C VAL A 252 -10.85 -23.96 -36.85
N PHE A 253 -9.74 -23.30 -37.18
CA PHE A 253 -8.44 -23.41 -36.50
C PHE A 253 -8.06 -22.23 -35.58
N ASP A 254 -8.94 -21.22 -35.39
CA ASP A 254 -8.70 -20.10 -34.49
C ASP A 254 -9.39 -20.28 -33.11
N LEU A 255 -8.82 -21.12 -32.25
CA LEU A 255 -9.04 -21.11 -30.79
C LEU A 255 -7.96 -22.00 -30.13
N PRO A 256 -7.12 -21.57 -29.15
CA PRO A 256 -7.24 -20.49 -28.15
C PRO A 256 -6.13 -19.42 -28.23
N LEU A 257 -5.40 -19.33 -29.34
CA LEU A 257 -4.24 -18.42 -29.44
C LEU A 257 -4.64 -16.94 -29.58
N HIS A 258 -5.77 -16.63 -30.23
CA HIS A 258 -6.29 -15.26 -30.30
C HIS A 258 -6.74 -14.74 -28.93
N MET A 259 -7.43 -15.56 -28.13
CA MET A 259 -7.84 -15.16 -26.78
C MET A 259 -6.63 -15.01 -25.84
N ALA A 260 -5.63 -15.87 -25.96
CA ALA A 260 -4.37 -15.71 -25.23
C ALA A 260 -3.63 -14.44 -25.65
N ARG A 261 -3.64 -14.11 -26.94
CA ARG A 261 -3.08 -12.86 -27.49
C ARG A 261 -3.81 -11.63 -26.93
N ASP A 262 -5.14 -11.62 -26.95
CA ASP A 262 -5.93 -10.49 -26.43
C ASP A 262 -5.71 -10.29 -24.93
N GLN A 263 -5.68 -11.39 -24.16
CA GLN A 263 -5.40 -11.34 -22.72
C GLN A 263 -3.99 -10.83 -22.41
N ILE A 264 -2.99 -11.23 -23.21
CA ILE A 264 -1.62 -10.73 -23.09
C ILE A 264 -1.56 -9.25 -23.45
N GLU A 265 -2.23 -8.83 -24.52
CA GLU A 265 -2.28 -7.44 -24.95
C GLU A 265 -2.95 -6.55 -23.90
N GLU A 266 -4.11 -6.96 -23.37
CA GLU A 266 -4.82 -6.25 -22.30
C GLU A 266 -4.02 -6.20 -21.00
N SER A 267 -3.35 -7.30 -20.63
CA SER A 267 -2.46 -7.33 -19.46
C SER A 267 -1.28 -6.37 -19.61
N LEU A 268 -0.67 -6.30 -20.80
CA LEU A 268 0.42 -5.36 -21.08
C LEU A 268 -0.07 -3.92 -21.09
N ARG A 269 -1.24 -3.63 -21.69
CA ARG A 269 -1.84 -2.29 -21.66
C ARG A 269 -2.13 -1.84 -20.23
N THR A 270 -2.71 -2.71 -19.41
CA THR A 270 -3.01 -2.45 -18.00
C THR A 270 -1.74 -2.24 -17.16
N LYS A 271 -0.70 -3.05 -17.39
CA LYS A 271 0.59 -2.85 -16.74
C LYS A 271 1.24 -1.53 -17.17
N MET A 272 1.13 -1.17 -18.45
CA MET A 272 1.67 0.09 -18.97
C MET A 272 0.94 1.31 -18.40
N THR A 273 -0.39 1.26 -18.23
CA THR A 273 -1.13 2.34 -17.57
C THR A 273 -0.77 2.43 -16.09
N SER A 274 -0.66 1.31 -15.37
CA SER A 274 -0.23 1.29 -13.97
C SER A 274 1.20 1.83 -13.78
N ILE A 275 2.11 1.52 -14.70
CA ILE A 275 3.48 2.06 -14.69
C ILE A 275 3.46 3.57 -14.93
N LYS A 276 2.66 4.05 -15.90
CA LYS A 276 2.52 5.49 -16.16
C LYS A 276 1.96 6.23 -14.94
N GLU A 277 0.93 5.68 -14.30
CA GLU A 277 0.35 6.26 -13.08
C GLU A 277 1.37 6.32 -11.93
N ARG A 278 2.13 5.23 -11.70
CA ARG A 278 3.19 5.25 -10.68
C ARG A 278 4.33 6.21 -11.02
N MET A 279 4.71 6.36 -12.28
CA MET A 279 5.70 7.34 -12.70
C MET A 279 5.23 8.77 -12.41
N VAL A 280 3.97 9.08 -12.67
CA VAL A 280 3.38 10.40 -12.36
C VAL A 280 3.38 10.63 -10.85
N GLN A 281 2.93 9.67 -10.05
CA GLN A 281 2.93 9.77 -8.59
C GLN A 281 4.34 9.97 -8.02
N LEU A 282 5.36 9.27 -8.55
CA LEU A 282 6.74 9.45 -8.12
C LEU A 282 7.30 10.83 -8.52
N GLN A 283 6.96 11.34 -9.70
CA GLN A 283 7.33 12.69 -10.11
C GLN A 283 6.67 13.76 -9.25
N ASP A 284 5.40 13.57 -8.88
CA ASP A 284 4.68 14.51 -8.02
C ASP A 284 5.21 14.48 -6.59
N ALA A 285 5.47 13.28 -6.04
CA ALA A 285 6.11 13.14 -4.72
C ALA A 285 7.53 13.71 -4.69
N GLN A 286 8.29 13.60 -5.79
CA GLN A 286 9.62 14.21 -5.91
C GLN A 286 9.54 15.74 -5.92
N LYS A 287 8.59 16.33 -6.65
CA LYS A 287 8.36 17.78 -6.65
C LYS A 287 7.86 18.28 -5.29
N GLU A 288 6.98 17.53 -4.65
CA GLU A 288 6.48 17.86 -3.31
C GLU A 288 7.62 17.82 -2.29
N ALA A 289 8.49 16.80 -2.34
CA ALA A 289 9.68 16.72 -1.50
C ALA A 289 10.65 17.90 -1.75
N GLU A 290 10.87 18.28 -3.01
CA GLU A 290 11.70 19.45 -3.38
C GLU A 290 11.14 20.75 -2.80
N VAL A 291 9.83 20.98 -2.89
CA VAL A 291 9.16 22.16 -2.30
C VAL A 291 9.26 22.16 -0.77
N THR A 292 9.14 21.00 -0.12
CA THR A 292 9.29 20.92 1.35
C THR A 292 10.73 21.16 1.80
N SER A 293 11.72 20.73 1.03
CA SER A 293 13.14 21.01 1.30
C SER A 293 13.44 22.50 1.19
N GLU A 294 12.97 23.15 0.13
CA GLU A 294 13.12 24.60 -0.03
C GLU A 294 12.42 25.40 1.07
N ALA A 295 11.26 24.93 1.55
CA ALA A 295 10.54 25.56 2.66
C ALA A 295 11.32 25.46 3.97
N SER A 296 11.91 24.29 4.26
CA SER A 296 12.77 24.08 5.44
C SER A 296 14.05 24.90 5.38
N GLU A 297 14.67 25.06 4.21
CA GLU A 297 15.86 25.89 4.02
C GLU A 297 15.55 27.37 4.29
N ARG A 298 14.43 27.88 3.76
CA ARG A 298 13.97 29.25 4.04
C ARG A 298 13.64 29.47 5.52
N GLU A 299 13.10 28.46 6.21
CA GLU A 299 12.83 28.54 7.66
C GLU A 299 14.13 28.70 8.46
N LEU A 300 15.15 27.88 8.18
CA LEU A 300 16.47 28.01 8.80
C LEU A 300 17.13 29.37 8.54
N GLU A 301 16.97 29.92 7.33
CA GLU A 301 17.50 31.24 6.99
C GLU A 301 16.80 32.35 7.79
N LEU A 302 15.48 32.27 7.96
CA LEU A 302 14.72 33.20 8.80
C LEU A 302 15.08 33.08 10.28
N GLU A 303 15.34 31.87 10.79
CA GLU A 303 15.83 31.67 12.16
C GLU A 303 17.19 32.34 12.38
N ALA A 304 18.11 32.22 11.41
CA ALA A 304 19.41 32.88 11.46
C ALA A 304 19.27 34.41 11.50
N GLN A 305 18.40 34.98 10.66
CA GLN A 305 18.10 36.42 10.66
C GLN A 305 17.50 36.89 11.99
N LEU A 306 16.62 36.10 12.61
CA LEU A 306 16.05 36.42 13.93
C LEU A 306 17.11 36.41 15.03
N VAL A 307 18.06 35.47 14.99
CA VAL A 307 19.18 35.41 15.94
C VAL A 307 20.06 36.66 15.79
N GLU A 308 20.37 37.07 14.57
CA GLU A 308 21.13 38.30 14.31
C GLU A 308 20.38 39.55 14.80
N ALA A 309 19.09 39.69 14.47
CA ALA A 309 18.27 40.80 14.93
C ALA A 309 18.21 40.88 16.46
N ARG A 310 18.10 39.74 17.16
CA ARG A 310 18.14 39.68 18.63
C ARG A 310 19.48 40.15 19.19
N SER A 311 20.59 39.77 18.55
CA SER A 311 21.94 40.23 18.93
C SER A 311 22.05 41.75 18.83
N ILE A 312 21.60 42.33 17.71
CA ILE A 312 21.60 43.79 17.49
C ILE A 312 20.76 44.51 18.55
N ILE A 313 19.55 44.03 18.83
CA ILE A 313 18.68 44.62 19.87
C ILE A 313 19.34 44.54 21.25
N GLN A 314 19.97 43.41 21.58
CA GLN A 314 20.66 43.23 22.85
C GLN A 314 21.85 44.19 23.00
N GLU A 315 22.62 44.39 21.93
CA GLU A 315 23.70 45.37 21.89
C GLU A 315 23.16 46.80 22.07
N GLN A 316 22.12 47.17 21.33
CA GLN A 316 21.46 48.47 21.47
C GLN A 316 20.96 48.71 22.91
N ALA A 317 20.31 47.71 23.53
CA ALA A 317 19.85 47.79 24.92
C ALA A 317 21.01 47.96 25.92
N SER A 318 22.14 47.28 25.67
CA SER A 318 23.37 47.43 26.47
C SER A 318 23.95 48.83 26.35
N ILE A 319 24.01 49.39 25.14
CA ILE A 319 24.46 50.77 24.90
C ILE A 319 23.55 51.76 25.62
N MET A 320 22.22 51.63 25.48
CA MET A 320 21.26 52.51 26.15
C MET A 320 21.42 52.45 27.68
N SER A 321 21.58 51.26 28.24
CA SER A 321 21.78 51.07 29.69
C SER A 321 23.07 51.77 30.19
N LYS A 322 24.16 51.69 29.41
CA LYS A 322 25.41 52.41 29.70
C LYS A 322 25.24 53.93 29.64
N GLN A 323 24.45 54.45 28.70
CA GLN A 323 24.18 55.90 28.61
C GLN A 323 23.29 56.37 29.76
N LEU A 324 22.26 55.61 30.14
CA LEU A 324 21.42 55.91 31.30
C LEU A 324 22.22 55.91 32.62
N ALA A 325 23.13 54.95 32.79
CA ALA A 325 24.01 54.87 33.96
C ALA A 325 25.01 56.03 34.04
N LYS A 326 25.49 56.55 32.90
CA LYS A 326 26.32 57.75 32.83
C LYS A 326 25.53 59.04 33.13
N SER A 327 24.26 59.11 32.70
CA SER A 327 23.38 60.26 32.96
C SER A 327 22.88 60.34 34.41
N LYS A 328 22.83 59.22 35.14
CA LYS A 328 22.38 59.16 36.55
C LYS A 328 23.48 59.44 37.59
N ARG A 329 24.73 59.67 37.19
CA ARG A 329 25.78 60.14 38.11
C ARG A 329 25.59 61.66 38.31
N PRO A 330 25.18 62.14 39.50
CA PRO A 330 25.17 63.57 39.76
C PRO A 330 26.61 64.09 39.85
N ARG A 331 26.83 65.33 39.39
CA ARG A 331 28.07 66.07 39.59
C ARG A 331 28.30 66.39 41.06
#